data_AF-A0A2U3HC13-F1
#
_entry.id   AF-A0A2U3HC13-F1
#
_cell.length_a   1.000
_cell.length_b   1.000
_cell.length_c   1.000
_cell.angle_alpha   90.00
_cell.angle_beta   90.00
_cell.angle_gamma   90.00
#
_symmetry.space_group_name_H-M   'P 1'
#
loop_
_entity.id
_entity.type
_entity.pdbx_description
1 polymer ?
#
loop_
_entity_poly.entity_id
_entity_poly.type
_entity_poly.pdbx_seq_one_letter_code
_entity_poly.pdbx_strand_id
1 'polypeptide(L)'
;MNGPTRGYWCECWTEEDTSTGGPARLASFDAYSAPQADRWVAIALRTISPALDSDASDEAWTWLHEERAETRRALMRSEPCTVTITHADVRITWTIRPVLFLPLAHRQGAELPACAHRFKPHRTD
;
A
#
# COMPACT_ATOMS: atom_id res chain seq x y z
N MET A 1 -21.90 14.04 -0.14
CA MET A 1 -21.64 13.11 1.00
C MET A 1 -20.58 13.76 1.88
N ASN A 2 -20.90 14.11 3.13
CA ASN A 2 -19.99 14.84 4.05
C ASN A 2 -19.55 13.99 5.26
N GLY A 3 -19.61 12.66 5.15
CA GLY A 3 -19.23 11.73 6.23
C GLY A 3 -17.88 11.05 5.97
N PRO A 4 -17.24 10.47 7.01
CA PRO A 4 -16.06 9.64 6.86
C PRO A 4 -16.32 8.48 5.89
N THR A 5 -15.38 8.24 4.98
CA THR A 5 -15.48 7.17 3.97
C THR A 5 -14.57 6.01 4.39
N ARG A 6 -15.13 4.80 4.50
CA ARG A 6 -14.33 3.60 4.74
C ARG A 6 -13.46 3.31 3.53
N GLY A 7 -12.22 2.90 3.77
CA GLY A 7 -11.32 2.44 2.73
C GLY A 7 -10.09 1.76 3.31
N TYR A 8 -9.02 1.71 2.53
CA TYR A 8 -7.77 1.05 2.87
C TYR A 8 -6.60 1.97 2.54
N TRP A 9 -5.71 2.14 3.52
CA TRP A 9 -4.41 2.75 3.32
C TRP A 9 -3.44 1.65 2.90
N CYS A 10 -2.93 1.74 1.68
CA CYS A 10 -2.01 0.78 1.11
C CYS A 10 -0.60 1.40 1.05
N GLU A 11 0.42 0.63 1.41
CA GLU A 11 1.82 1.04 1.33
C GLU A 11 2.70 -0.09 0.81
N CYS A 12 3.75 0.26 0.09
CA CYS A 12 4.80 -0.64 -0.35
C CYS A 12 6.11 -0.21 0.32
N TRP A 13 6.78 -1.17 0.92
CA TRP A 13 8.02 -1.00 1.65
C TRP A 13 9.09 -1.90 1.07
N THR A 14 10.34 -1.45 1.11
CA THR A 14 11.51 -2.25 0.78
C THR A 14 12.46 -2.25 1.96
N GLU A 15 12.97 -3.42 2.31
CA GLU A 15 13.95 -3.61 3.38
C GLU A 15 15.08 -4.48 2.84
N GLU A 16 16.31 -3.95 2.88
CA GLU A 16 17.52 -4.69 2.56
C GLU A 16 17.99 -5.43 3.82
N ASP A 17 18.21 -6.75 3.71
CA ASP A 17 18.54 -7.61 4.85
C ASP A 17 19.89 -7.26 5.51
N THR A 18 20.74 -6.52 4.79
CA THR A 18 22.09 -6.12 5.23
C THR A 18 22.24 -4.64 5.58
N SER A 19 21.21 -3.81 5.36
CA SER A 19 21.37 -2.35 5.46
C SER A 19 21.15 -1.82 6.88
N THR A 20 21.94 -0.80 7.25
CA THR A 20 21.75 -0.03 8.49
C THR A 20 20.59 0.98 8.38
N GLY A 21 20.04 1.17 7.17
CA GLY A 21 18.86 1.98 6.92
C GLY A 21 17.61 1.12 7.06
N GLY A 22 16.74 1.46 8.01
CA GLY A 22 15.47 0.75 8.20
C GLY A 22 14.56 0.77 6.94
N PRO A 23 13.39 0.12 7.01
CA PRO A 23 12.51 -0.06 5.86
C PRO A 23 12.17 1.27 5.17
N ALA A 24 12.37 1.30 3.84
CA ALA A 24 12.10 2.46 3.00
C ALA A 24 10.72 2.34 2.35
N ARG A 25 9.91 3.41 2.42
CA ARG A 25 8.59 3.43 1.76
C ARG A 25 8.74 3.78 0.29
N LEU A 26 8.37 2.84 -0.59
CA LEU A 26 8.44 2.99 -2.04
C LEU A 26 7.18 3.66 -2.61
N ALA A 27 6.01 3.33 -2.07
CA ALA A 27 4.73 3.84 -2.58
C ALA A 27 3.64 3.85 -1.50
N SER A 28 2.63 4.69 -1.70
CA SER A 28 1.40 4.71 -0.90
C SER A 28 0.19 4.97 -1.80
N PHE A 29 -0.96 4.38 -1.46
CA PHE A 29 -2.18 4.45 -2.25
C PHE A 29 -3.43 4.36 -1.37
N ASP A 30 -4.36 5.29 -1.59
CA ASP A 30 -5.66 5.32 -0.93
C ASP A 30 -6.68 4.52 -1.76
N ALA A 31 -7.14 3.40 -1.23
CA ALA A 31 -8.16 2.56 -1.86
C ALA A 31 -9.52 2.74 -1.19
N TYR A 32 -10.55 3.03 -1.95
CA TYR A 32 -11.93 3.23 -1.47
C TYR A 32 -12.76 1.93 -1.51
N SER A 33 -12.15 0.81 -1.87
CA SER A 33 -12.79 -0.50 -1.85
C SER A 33 -11.75 -1.63 -1.75
N ALA A 34 -12.16 -2.80 -1.24
CA ALA A 34 -11.32 -3.98 -1.20
C ALA A 34 -10.81 -4.40 -2.59
N PRO A 35 -11.64 -4.40 -3.67
CA PRO A 35 -11.18 -4.66 -5.03
C PRO A 35 -10.16 -3.65 -5.59
N GLN A 36 -10.16 -2.42 -5.07
CA GLN A 36 -9.20 -1.41 -5.50
C GLN A 36 -7.84 -1.64 -4.81
N ALA A 37 -7.86 -2.00 -3.52
CA ALA A 37 -6.66 -2.31 -2.76
C ALA A 37 -5.96 -3.59 -3.26
N ASP A 38 -6.69 -4.68 -3.47
CA ASP A 38 -6.09 -5.93 -3.98
C ASP A 38 -5.55 -5.76 -5.41
N ARG A 39 -6.26 -4.98 -6.26
CA ARG A 39 -5.82 -4.69 -7.63
C ARG A 39 -4.54 -3.87 -7.65
N TRP A 40 -4.34 -2.95 -6.72
CA TRP A 40 -3.11 -2.16 -6.63
C TRP A 40 -1.88 -3.04 -6.45
N VAL A 41 -1.91 -3.99 -5.51
CA VAL A 41 -0.84 -4.99 -5.32
C VAL A 41 -0.69 -5.86 -6.58
N ALA A 42 -1.81 -6.34 -7.13
CA ALA A 42 -1.78 -7.23 -8.27
C ALA A 42 -1.25 -6.58 -9.57
N ILE A 43 -1.36 -5.26 -9.71
CA ILE A 43 -0.74 -4.51 -10.80
C ILE A 43 0.77 -4.42 -10.55
N ALA A 44 1.18 -4.00 -9.34
CA ALA A 44 2.60 -3.89 -8.98
C ALA A 44 3.35 -5.20 -9.23
N LEU A 45 2.81 -6.33 -8.73
CA LEU A 45 3.41 -7.65 -8.90
C LEU A 45 3.54 -8.07 -10.37
N ARG A 46 2.50 -7.86 -11.18
CA ARG A 46 2.57 -8.15 -12.63
C ARG A 46 3.58 -7.28 -13.35
N THR A 47 3.76 -6.05 -12.91
CA THR A 47 4.71 -5.11 -13.52
C THR A 47 6.15 -5.48 -13.20
N ILE A 48 6.46 -5.89 -11.97
CA ILE A 48 7.84 -6.16 -11.55
C ILE A 48 8.28 -7.60 -11.79
N SER A 49 7.34 -8.57 -11.82
CA SER A 49 7.65 -10.01 -11.92
C SER A 49 8.66 -10.39 -13.02
N PRO A 50 8.62 -9.82 -14.25
CA PRO A 50 9.62 -10.15 -15.27
C PRO A 50 11.07 -9.71 -14.95
N ALA A 51 11.25 -8.84 -13.96
CA ALA A 51 12.55 -8.34 -13.51
C ALA A 51 13.01 -8.98 -12.19
N LEU A 52 12.19 -9.84 -11.59
CA LEU A 52 12.54 -10.58 -10.39
C LEU A 52 13.36 -11.83 -10.74
N ASP A 53 14.12 -12.34 -9.76
CA ASP A 53 14.68 -13.69 -9.79
C ASP A 53 13.56 -14.76 -9.82
N SER A 54 13.94 -16.01 -10.09
CA SER A 54 12.98 -17.11 -10.28
C SER A 54 12.08 -17.31 -9.07
N ASP A 55 12.67 -17.29 -7.88
CA ASP A 55 11.99 -17.64 -6.64
C ASP A 55 10.98 -16.54 -6.29
N ALA A 56 11.39 -15.28 -6.41
CA ALA A 56 10.54 -14.11 -6.24
C ALA A 56 9.42 -14.03 -7.30
N SER A 57 9.70 -14.44 -8.53
CA SER A 57 8.68 -14.52 -9.59
C SER A 57 7.66 -15.63 -9.30
N ASP A 58 8.10 -16.77 -8.75
CA ASP A 58 7.21 -17.86 -8.34
C ASP A 58 6.33 -17.43 -7.15
N GLU A 59 6.89 -16.74 -6.15
CA GLU A 59 6.13 -16.12 -5.05
C GLU A 59 5.05 -15.15 -5.60
N ALA A 60 5.43 -14.28 -6.55
CA ALA A 60 4.50 -13.36 -7.20
C ALA A 60 3.37 -14.12 -7.92
N TRP A 61 3.71 -15.20 -8.62
CA TRP A 61 2.75 -16.02 -9.34
C TRP A 61 1.77 -16.73 -8.39
N THR A 62 2.28 -17.38 -7.36
CA THR A 62 1.48 -18.05 -6.31
C THR A 62 0.51 -17.08 -5.69
N TRP A 63 0.96 -15.89 -5.29
CA TRP A 63 0.03 -14.90 -4.75
C TRP A 63 -1.04 -14.49 -5.77
N LEU A 64 -0.63 -14.19 -7.01
CA LEU A 64 -1.54 -13.71 -8.06
C LEU A 64 -2.65 -14.70 -8.40
N HIS A 65 -2.35 -16.00 -8.37
CA HIS A 65 -3.23 -17.06 -8.84
C HIS A 65 -3.93 -17.83 -7.72
N GLU A 66 -3.27 -18.02 -6.58
CA GLU A 66 -3.74 -18.91 -5.50
C GLU A 66 -4.24 -18.11 -4.29
N GLU A 67 -3.50 -17.09 -3.86
CA GLU A 67 -3.73 -16.43 -2.56
C GLU A 67 -4.52 -15.11 -2.66
N ARG A 68 -4.53 -14.47 -3.83
CA ARG A 68 -5.19 -13.17 -4.04
C ARG A 68 -6.68 -13.20 -3.71
N ALA A 69 -7.34 -14.32 -3.95
CA ALA A 69 -8.74 -14.49 -3.60
C ALA A 69 -8.95 -14.40 -2.08
N GLU A 70 -8.07 -15.01 -1.28
CA GLU A 70 -8.16 -14.94 0.18
C GLU A 70 -7.80 -13.55 0.71
N THR A 71 -6.77 -12.91 0.15
CA THR A 71 -6.46 -11.51 0.45
C THR A 71 -7.69 -10.63 0.24
N ARG A 72 -8.41 -10.80 -0.88
CA ARG A 72 -9.64 -10.03 -1.14
C ARG A 72 -10.74 -10.33 -0.13
N ARG A 73 -10.91 -11.59 0.30
CA ARG A 73 -11.90 -11.95 1.33
C ARG A 73 -11.57 -11.32 2.68
N ALA A 74 -10.32 -11.36 3.11
CA ALA A 74 -9.86 -10.70 4.33
C ALA A 74 -10.11 -9.18 4.29
N LEU A 75 -9.77 -8.54 3.18
CA LEU A 75 -10.10 -7.11 2.98
C LEU A 75 -11.61 -6.88 3.04
N MET A 76 -12.45 -7.71 2.42
CA MET A 76 -13.91 -7.57 2.54
C MET A 76 -14.42 -7.69 3.99
N ARG A 77 -13.71 -8.40 4.86
CA ARG A 77 -13.96 -8.47 6.31
C ARG A 77 -13.33 -7.32 7.11
N SER A 78 -12.74 -6.33 6.42
CA SER A 78 -11.97 -5.23 7.02
C SER A 78 -10.78 -5.71 7.84
N GLU A 79 -10.15 -6.81 7.44
CA GLU A 79 -8.93 -7.32 8.06
C GLU A 79 -7.70 -6.69 7.38
N PRO A 80 -6.68 -6.26 8.15
CA PRO A 80 -5.41 -5.85 7.57
C PRO A 80 -4.73 -7.04 6.88
N CYS A 81 -4.08 -6.77 5.75
CA CYS A 81 -3.40 -7.79 4.95
C CYS A 81 -1.98 -7.36 4.63
N THR A 82 -1.10 -8.35 4.49
CA THR A 82 0.28 -8.16 4.08
C THR A 82 0.61 -9.13 2.96
N VAL A 83 1.32 -8.65 1.94
CA VAL A 83 1.90 -9.46 0.87
C VAL A 83 3.39 -9.16 0.86
N THR A 84 4.22 -10.19 0.89
CA THR A 84 5.67 -10.04 0.92
C THR A 84 6.28 -10.89 -0.16
N ILE A 85 7.27 -10.33 -0.86
CA ILE A 85 8.13 -11.07 -1.79
C ILE A 85 9.58 -10.79 -1.42
N THR A 86 10.43 -11.79 -1.55
CA THR A 86 11.87 -11.65 -1.31
C THR A 86 12.63 -11.79 -2.62
N HIS A 87 13.34 -10.74 -3.03
CA HIS A 87 14.16 -10.71 -4.24
C HIS A 87 15.61 -10.44 -3.87
N ALA A 88 16.50 -11.40 -4.14
CA ALA A 88 17.86 -11.38 -3.62
C ALA A 88 17.90 -11.07 -2.10
N ASP A 89 18.52 -9.97 -1.70
CA ASP A 89 18.62 -9.48 -0.32
C ASP A 89 17.59 -8.38 0.02
N VAL A 90 16.61 -8.15 -0.86
CA VAL A 90 15.58 -7.12 -0.69
C VAL A 90 14.22 -7.76 -0.45
N ARG A 91 13.63 -7.47 0.72
CA ARG A 91 12.24 -7.79 1.03
C ARG A 91 11.33 -6.66 0.57
N ILE A 92 10.36 -6.97 -0.28
CA ILE A 92 9.34 -6.04 -0.74
C ILE A 92 8.01 -6.41 -0.05
N THR A 93 7.44 -5.48 0.70
CA THR A 93 6.23 -5.72 1.49
C THR A 93 5.14 -4.71 1.16
N TRP A 94 4.00 -5.22 0.71
CA TRP A 94 2.76 -4.46 0.58
C TRP A 94 1.91 -4.65 1.84
N THR A 95 1.60 -3.55 2.53
CA THR A 95 0.66 -3.55 3.66
C THR A 95 -0.63 -2.86 3.26
N ILE A 96 -1.77 -3.47 3.60
CA ILE A 96 -3.10 -2.91 3.36
C ILE A 96 -3.83 -2.84 4.70
N ARG A 97 -4.17 -1.63 5.14
CA ARG A 97 -4.81 -1.39 6.45
C ARG A 97 -6.18 -0.73 6.29
N PRO A 98 -7.24 -1.22 6.94
CA PRO A 98 -8.55 -0.56 6.92
C PRO A 98 -8.46 0.80 7.62
N VAL A 99 -9.05 1.84 7.02
CA VAL A 99 -9.06 3.21 7.56
C VAL A 99 -10.39 3.91 7.32
N LEU A 100 -10.63 4.98 8.07
CA LEU A 100 -11.69 5.95 7.81
C LEU A 100 -11.07 7.21 7.23
N PHE A 101 -11.28 7.43 5.94
CA PHE A 101 -10.90 8.69 5.29
C PHE A 101 -11.84 9.79 5.75
N LEU A 102 -11.29 10.76 6.46
CA LEU A 102 -12.03 11.95 6.84
C LEU A 102 -12.19 12.83 5.59
N PRO A 103 -13.39 13.37 5.32
CA PRO A 103 -13.57 14.39 4.31
C PRO A 103 -12.79 15.62 4.78
N LEU A 104 -11.54 15.75 4.32
CA LEU A 104 -10.79 16.99 4.48
C LEU A 104 -11.58 18.06 3.72
N ALA A 105 -11.83 19.18 4.38
CA ALA A 105 -12.51 20.32 3.76
C ALA A 105 -11.75 20.71 2.48
N HIS A 106 -12.36 20.45 1.33
CA HIS A 106 -11.93 20.90 0.00
C HIS A 106 -10.58 20.38 -0.53
N ARG A 107 -10.48 19.07 -0.82
CA ARG A 107 -9.52 18.58 -1.84
C ARG A 107 -10.28 18.05 -3.05
N GLN A 108 -10.53 18.91 -4.04
CA GLN A 108 -10.93 18.47 -5.38
C GLN A 108 -9.66 18.32 -6.23
N GLY A 109 -9.19 17.08 -6.42
CA GLY A 109 -7.99 16.79 -7.20
C GLY A 109 -6.67 16.99 -6.44
N ALA A 110 -5.58 17.24 -7.17
CA ALA A 110 -4.23 17.36 -6.61
C ALA A 110 -4.02 18.67 -5.82
N GLU A 111 -4.86 19.68 -6.02
CA GLU A 111 -4.72 20.98 -5.38
C GLU A 111 -5.02 20.92 -3.89
N LEU A 112 -4.05 21.40 -3.11
CA LEU A 112 -4.20 21.56 -1.68
C LEU A 112 -4.98 22.85 -1.41
N PRO A 113 -5.92 22.85 -0.44
CA PRO A 113 -6.60 24.08 -0.04
C PRO A 113 -5.57 25.07 0.50
N ALA A 114 -5.80 26.38 0.34
CA ALA A 114 -4.86 27.43 0.75
C ALA A 114 -4.42 27.35 2.23
N CYS A 115 -5.21 26.69 3.09
CA CYS A 115 -4.87 26.43 4.49
C CYS A 115 -3.76 25.38 4.67
N ALA A 116 -3.49 24.50 3.70
CA ALA A 116 -2.46 23.48 3.78
C ALA A 116 -1.04 24.06 3.91
N HIS A 117 -0.80 25.24 3.33
CA HIS A 117 0.47 25.96 3.47
C HIS A 117 0.57 26.80 4.75
N ARG A 118 -0.54 26.94 5.50
CA ARG A 118 -0.57 27.73 6.74
C ARG A 118 -0.14 26.92 7.97
N PHE A 119 -0.01 25.60 7.85
CA PHE A 119 0.50 24.80 8.94
C PHE A 119 1.99 25.09 9.13
N LYS A 120 2.33 25.86 10.17
CA LYS A 120 3.69 25.99 10.65
C LYS A 120 3.93 24.84 11.62
N PRO A 121 4.78 23.85 11.27
CA PRO A 121 5.12 22.80 12.22
C PRO A 121 5.65 23.44 13.50
N HIS A 122 5.05 23.11 14.63
CA HIS A 122 5.58 23.53 15.91
C HIS A 122 6.89 22.79 16.09
N ARG A 123 8.01 23.51 16.15
CA ARG A 123 9.30 22.92 16.48
C ARG A 123 9.19 22.52 17.95
N THR A 124 9.08 21.23 18.24
CA THR A 124 9.29 20.73 19.59
C THR A 124 10.75 21.00 19.94
N ASP A 125 10.97 21.85 20.94
CA ASP A 125 12.26 22.00 21.63
C ASP A 125 12.60 20.74 22.44
#